data_AF-A0A561WLP2-F1
#
_entry.id   AF-A0A561WLP2-F1
#
_cell.length_a   1.000
_cell.length_b   1.000
_cell.length_c   1.000
_cell.angle_alpha   90.00
_cell.angle_beta   90.00
_cell.angle_gamma   90.00
#
_symmetry.space_group_name_H-M   'P 1'
#
loop_
_entity.id
_entity.type
_entity.pdbx_description
1 polymer ?
#
loop_
_entity_poly.entity_id
_entity_poly.type
_entity_poly.pdbx_seq_one_letter_code
_entity_poly.pdbx_strand_id
1 'polypeptide(L)'
;MTDSPSPAEVALNCIRDYPGANNPSSFLAVNEGNEYFTLPGRPGVVAYRTAGRYLVQFGGPFAPAESYADLLHGFLDFARAQQRTVVAVQLQRDDVDAYARSGFTVNQIGASWAVDLARFTLAGTKFMQLRNKISRSFRAGLQVIEAKLDDWYDQMRELDAVWLTSKGEHSRELEFLVGQYGGEAQQHRRLFVGTIEDRLVGYISYSPVYGDRPGWMHDLSRRIPDRVPGIMEAINRTAIERFQSENVPWLHFGFTPFTGLAEENLPAGHSPGFHLLMQLLWLHGEAVYPAQTQLAYKQKWDPHVCIPEYVAFQGRASIAGLAHIFRASNALEV
;
A
#
# COMPACT_ATOMS: atom_id res chain seq x y z
N MET A 1 23.73 -20.28 19.16
CA MET A 1 23.51 -20.39 17.71
C MET A 1 22.86 -19.10 17.30
N THR A 2 23.55 -18.23 16.56
CA THR A 2 22.94 -17.02 16.02
C THR A 2 22.11 -17.47 14.83
N ASP A 3 20.78 -17.52 14.98
CA ASP A 3 19.89 -17.80 13.85
C ASP A 3 20.13 -16.73 12.79
N SER A 4 20.41 -17.16 11.56
CA SER A 4 20.48 -16.27 10.42
C SER A 4 19.11 -15.61 10.24
N PRO A 5 19.05 -14.29 9.97
CA PRO A 5 17.78 -13.59 9.83
C PRO A 5 16.93 -14.22 8.71
N SER A 6 15.61 -14.20 8.89
CA SER A 6 14.69 -14.65 7.85
C SER A 6 14.81 -13.76 6.59
N PRO A 7 14.45 -14.25 5.39
CA PRO A 7 14.43 -13.40 4.19
C PRO A 7 13.56 -12.14 4.35
N ALA A 8 12.44 -12.24 5.08
CA ALA A 8 11.58 -11.11 5.38
C ALA A 8 12.25 -10.10 6.34
N GLU A 9 12.98 -10.58 7.35
CA GLU A 9 13.79 -9.71 8.22
C GLU A 9 14.90 -9.00 7.44
N VAL A 10 15.57 -9.70 6.51
CA VAL A 10 16.56 -9.08 5.61
C VAL A 10 15.91 -7.99 4.77
N ALA A 11 14.73 -8.25 4.21
CA ALA A 11 14.00 -7.25 3.44
C ALA A 11 13.56 -6.05 4.28
N LEU A 12 13.09 -6.29 5.52
CA LEU A 12 12.75 -5.23 6.46
C LEU A 12 13.96 -4.34 6.77
N ASN A 13 15.12 -4.95 7.01
CA ASN A 13 16.37 -4.21 7.23
C ASN A 13 16.71 -3.36 6.00
N CYS A 14 16.58 -3.90 4.79
CA CYS A 14 16.83 -3.13 3.56
C CYS A 14 15.87 -1.94 3.41
N ILE A 15 14.57 -2.11 3.72
CA ILE A 15 13.58 -1.03 3.66
C ILE A 15 13.92 0.10 4.65
N ARG A 16 14.36 -0.27 5.86
CA ARG A 16 14.71 0.69 6.92
C ARG A 16 16.04 1.38 6.65
N ASP A 17 17.04 0.62 6.24
CA ASP A 17 18.43 1.08 6.14
C ASP A 17 18.72 1.75 4.78
N TYR A 18 17.91 1.45 3.75
CA TYR A 18 17.94 2.09 2.42
C TYR A 18 16.63 2.82 2.10
N PRO A 19 16.28 3.87 2.88
CA PRO A 19 14.98 4.51 2.80
C PRO A 19 14.79 5.39 1.54
N GLY A 20 15.83 5.52 0.70
CA GLY A 20 15.80 6.27 -0.56
C GLY A 20 14.82 5.74 -1.60
N ALA A 21 14.23 4.55 -1.39
CA ALA A 21 13.10 4.07 -2.19
C ALA A 21 11.88 5.00 -2.07
N ASN A 22 11.77 5.80 -1.00
CA ASN A 22 10.74 6.83 -0.81
C ASN A 22 9.29 6.34 -1.05
N ASN A 23 9.05 5.05 -0.86
CA ASN A 23 7.79 4.39 -1.16
C ASN A 23 6.90 4.36 0.11
N PRO A 24 5.74 5.03 0.11
CA PRO A 24 4.86 5.08 1.28
C PRO A 24 4.25 3.72 1.63
N SER A 25 4.26 2.77 0.69
CA SER A 25 3.78 1.40 0.87
C SER A 25 4.90 0.40 1.10
N SER A 26 6.16 0.82 1.26
CA SER A 26 7.34 -0.06 1.32
C SER A 26 7.21 -1.24 2.29
N PHE A 27 6.49 -1.09 3.40
CA PHE A 27 6.25 -2.18 4.35
C PHE A 27 5.45 -3.36 3.78
N LEU A 28 4.75 -3.21 2.66
CA LEU A 28 4.11 -4.32 1.96
C LEU A 28 5.12 -5.33 1.40
N ALA A 29 6.39 -4.95 1.21
CA ALA A 29 7.43 -5.89 0.78
C ALA A 29 7.68 -7.00 1.81
N VAL A 30 7.32 -6.80 3.09
CA VAL A 30 7.47 -7.80 4.16
C VAL A 30 6.15 -8.51 4.50
N ASN A 31 5.13 -8.35 3.66
CA ASN A 31 3.94 -9.21 3.74
C ASN A 31 4.32 -10.67 3.43
N GLU A 32 3.55 -11.58 4.00
CA GLU A 32 3.72 -13.02 3.77
C GLU A 32 3.49 -13.37 2.30
N GLY A 33 4.13 -14.46 1.86
CA GLY A 33 4.05 -14.95 0.48
C GLY A 33 4.87 -14.14 -0.53
N ASN A 34 5.59 -13.10 -0.10
CA ASN A 34 6.55 -12.42 -0.97
C ASN A 34 7.84 -13.23 -1.10
N GLU A 35 8.40 -13.20 -2.30
CA GLU A 35 9.72 -13.73 -2.62
C GLU A 35 10.73 -12.59 -2.70
N TYR A 36 12.01 -12.93 -2.50
CA TYR A 36 13.09 -11.96 -2.43
C TYR A 36 14.24 -12.38 -3.33
N PHE A 37 14.71 -11.43 -4.14
CA PHE A 37 15.95 -11.58 -4.89
C PHE A 37 17.04 -10.70 -4.28
N THR A 38 18.20 -11.29 -4.03
CA THR A 38 19.41 -10.63 -3.54
C THR A 38 20.59 -11.00 -4.44
N LEU A 39 21.55 -10.09 -4.57
CA LEU A 39 22.75 -10.31 -5.38
C LEU A 39 24.00 -10.37 -4.48
N PRO A 40 24.81 -11.45 -4.53
CA PRO A 40 25.99 -11.57 -3.67
C PRO A 40 26.94 -10.37 -3.79
N GLY A 41 27.35 -9.82 -2.64
CA GLY A 41 28.24 -8.66 -2.58
C GLY A 41 27.57 -7.31 -2.90
N ARG A 42 26.27 -7.28 -3.19
CA ARG A 42 25.49 -6.06 -3.42
C ARG A 42 24.40 -5.92 -2.34
N PRO A 43 24.48 -4.95 -1.43
CA PRO A 43 23.44 -4.71 -0.45
C PRO A 43 22.10 -4.36 -1.12
N GLY A 44 21.01 -4.86 -0.53
CA GLY A 44 19.64 -4.57 -0.96
C GLY A 44 18.87 -5.80 -1.43
N VAL A 45 17.57 -5.59 -1.66
CA VAL A 45 16.64 -6.65 -2.05
C VAL A 45 15.65 -6.17 -3.11
N VAL A 46 15.23 -7.09 -3.97
CA VAL A 46 14.04 -6.92 -4.82
C VAL A 46 12.93 -7.82 -4.28
N ALA A 47 11.82 -7.23 -3.85
CA ALA A 47 10.63 -7.96 -3.42
C ALA A 47 9.70 -8.22 -4.62
N TYR A 48 9.24 -9.45 -4.78
CA TYR A 48 8.38 -9.83 -5.89
C TYR A 48 7.45 -10.99 -5.54
N ARG A 49 6.49 -11.30 -6.42
CA ARG A 49 5.76 -12.56 -6.43
C ARG A 49 5.80 -13.19 -7.82
N THR A 50 5.93 -14.50 -7.89
CA THR A 50 5.76 -15.25 -9.14
C THR A 50 4.28 -15.39 -9.48
N ALA A 51 3.87 -14.91 -10.66
CA ALA A 51 2.52 -15.12 -11.20
C ALA A 51 2.60 -15.62 -12.65
N GLY A 52 2.45 -16.93 -12.84
CA GLY A 52 2.53 -17.57 -14.15
C GLY A 52 3.86 -17.30 -14.85
N ARG A 53 3.82 -16.62 -16.01
CA ARG A 53 5.01 -16.24 -16.78
C ARG A 53 5.65 -14.92 -16.36
N TYR A 54 5.09 -14.26 -15.33
CA TYR A 54 5.59 -12.98 -14.83
C TYR A 54 6.22 -13.11 -13.45
N LEU A 55 7.31 -12.37 -13.24
CA LEU A 55 7.70 -11.94 -11.91
C LEU A 55 7.09 -10.55 -11.70
N VAL A 56 6.19 -10.44 -10.73
CA VAL A 56 5.55 -9.18 -10.38
C VAL A 56 6.35 -8.55 -9.26
N GLN A 57 7.15 -7.55 -9.61
CA GLN A 57 7.98 -6.82 -8.68
C GLN A 57 7.18 -5.74 -7.95
N PHE A 58 7.37 -5.64 -6.64
CA PHE A 58 6.81 -4.57 -5.81
C PHE A 58 7.87 -3.49 -5.55
N GLY A 59 7.56 -2.25 -5.96
CA GLY A 59 8.49 -1.13 -5.87
C GLY A 59 9.77 -1.34 -6.69
N GLY A 60 10.72 -0.40 -6.59
CA GLY A 60 12.08 -0.58 -7.08
C GLY A 60 12.90 -1.46 -6.13
N PRO A 61 14.15 -1.80 -6.47
CA PRO A 61 15.10 -2.35 -5.51
C PRO A 61 15.21 -1.50 -4.23
N PHE A 62 15.05 -2.14 -3.07
CA PHE A 62 15.34 -1.53 -1.77
C PHE A 62 16.83 -1.66 -1.50
N ALA A 63 17.61 -0.70 -1.97
CA ALA A 63 19.07 -0.79 -2.04
C ALA A 63 19.70 0.61 -1.95
N PRO A 64 20.97 0.73 -1.54
CA PRO A 64 21.70 1.97 -1.68
C PRO A 64 21.95 2.26 -3.17
N ALA A 65 22.15 3.54 -3.51
CA ALA A 65 22.19 4.02 -4.89
C ALA A 65 23.24 3.30 -5.76
N GLU A 66 24.39 2.97 -5.19
CA GLU A 66 25.49 2.27 -5.85
C GLU A 66 25.19 0.80 -6.18
N SER A 67 24.18 0.19 -5.55
CA SER A 67 23.79 -1.21 -5.77
C SER A 67 22.47 -1.35 -6.54
N TYR A 68 21.72 -0.26 -6.68
CA TYR A 68 20.40 -0.26 -7.31
C TYR A 68 20.41 -0.83 -8.73
N ALA A 69 21.30 -0.32 -9.60
CA ALA A 69 21.37 -0.73 -11.00
C ALA A 69 21.76 -2.21 -11.15
N ASP A 70 22.76 -2.65 -10.39
CA ASP A 70 23.25 -4.03 -10.39
C ASP A 70 22.18 -5.01 -9.89
N LEU A 71 21.42 -4.65 -8.84
CA LEU A 71 20.31 -5.46 -8.35
C LEU A 71 19.18 -5.55 -9.37
N LEU A 72 18.83 -4.43 -10.01
CA LEU A 72 17.83 -4.43 -11.08
C LEU A 72 18.27 -5.35 -12.23
N HIS A 73 19.49 -5.19 -12.74
CA HIS A 73 20.00 -6.03 -13.84
C HIS A 73 20.11 -7.50 -13.45
N GLY A 74 20.62 -7.79 -12.25
CA GLY A 74 20.67 -9.15 -11.71
C GLY A 74 19.28 -9.80 -11.62
N PHE A 75 18.27 -9.05 -11.21
CA PHE A 75 16.89 -9.53 -11.16
C PHE A 75 16.32 -9.80 -12.56
N LEU A 76 16.64 -8.96 -13.55
CA LEU A 76 16.23 -9.20 -14.95
C LEU A 76 16.90 -10.45 -15.53
N ASP A 77 18.17 -10.70 -15.20
CA ASP A 77 18.89 -11.90 -15.60
C ASP A 77 18.31 -13.15 -14.92
N PHE A 78 17.97 -13.06 -13.63
CA PHE A 78 17.25 -14.10 -12.89
C PHE A 78 15.88 -14.42 -13.50
N ALA A 79 15.12 -13.40 -13.90
CA ALA A 79 13.85 -13.58 -14.61
C ALA A 79 14.05 -14.28 -15.95
N ARG A 80 15.06 -13.85 -16.73
CA ARG A 80 15.40 -14.43 -18.03
C ARG A 80 15.81 -15.90 -17.91
N ALA A 81 16.62 -16.24 -16.91
CA ALA A 81 17.03 -17.62 -16.64
C ALA A 81 15.84 -18.55 -16.36
N GLN A 82 14.77 -18.02 -15.77
CA GLN A 82 13.51 -18.73 -15.53
C GLN A 82 12.51 -18.65 -16.69
N GLN A 83 12.90 -18.04 -17.82
CA GLN A 83 12.01 -17.79 -18.96
C GLN A 83 10.76 -16.97 -18.59
N ARG A 84 10.91 -16.04 -17.64
CA ARG A 84 9.86 -15.15 -17.14
C ARG A 84 10.12 -13.70 -17.56
N THR A 85 9.05 -12.92 -17.60
CA THR A 85 9.08 -11.47 -17.88
C THR A 85 8.80 -10.68 -16.61
N VAL A 86 9.40 -9.51 -16.45
CA VAL A 86 9.16 -8.65 -15.28
C VAL A 86 8.08 -7.61 -15.57
N VAL A 87 7.17 -7.45 -14.60
CA VAL A 87 6.33 -6.26 -14.48
C VAL A 87 6.52 -5.69 -13.06
N ALA A 88 6.90 -4.43 -12.96
CA ALA A 88 7.06 -3.76 -11.66
C ALA A 88 5.89 -2.80 -11.41
N VAL A 89 5.40 -2.76 -10.18
CA VAL A 89 4.24 -1.93 -9.79
C VAL A 89 4.54 -1.18 -8.49
N GLN A 90 3.90 -0.02 -8.32
CA GLN A 90 4.13 0.89 -7.21
C GLN A 90 5.57 1.43 -7.16
N LEU A 91 6.17 1.59 -8.34
CA LEU A 91 7.41 2.33 -8.51
C LEU A 91 7.19 3.80 -8.16
N GLN A 92 8.21 4.43 -7.57
CA GLN A 92 8.22 5.86 -7.27
C GLN A 92 8.86 6.63 -8.42
N ARG A 93 8.79 7.96 -8.38
CA ARG A 93 9.35 8.81 -9.43
C ARG A 93 10.85 8.57 -9.65
N ASP A 94 11.59 8.32 -8.58
CA ASP A 94 13.04 8.13 -8.61
C ASP A 94 13.45 6.82 -9.31
N ASP A 95 12.53 5.84 -9.42
CA ASP A 95 12.76 4.59 -10.13
C ASP A 95 12.65 4.75 -11.66
N VAL A 96 11.83 5.70 -12.12
CA VAL A 96 11.35 5.80 -13.53
C VAL A 96 12.50 5.74 -14.53
N ASP A 97 13.54 6.53 -14.33
CA ASP A 97 14.64 6.64 -15.28
C ASP A 97 15.50 5.36 -15.32
N ALA A 98 15.68 4.69 -14.18
CA ALA A 98 16.44 3.45 -14.12
C ALA A 98 15.72 2.31 -14.86
N TYR A 99 14.38 2.25 -14.74
CA TYR A 99 13.56 1.30 -15.47
C TYR A 99 13.52 1.59 -16.96
N ALA A 100 13.33 2.85 -17.35
CA ALA A 100 13.34 3.26 -18.76
C ALA A 100 14.69 2.90 -19.44
N ARG A 101 15.82 3.18 -18.79
CA ARG A 101 17.16 2.79 -19.28
C ARG A 101 17.35 1.27 -19.37
N SER A 102 16.62 0.51 -18.57
CA SER A 102 16.65 -0.96 -18.56
C SER A 102 15.64 -1.61 -19.52
N GLY A 103 15.08 -0.83 -20.45
CA GLY A 103 14.21 -1.33 -21.52
C GLY A 103 12.75 -1.51 -21.12
N PHE A 104 12.30 -0.83 -20.07
CA PHE A 104 10.91 -0.84 -19.66
C PHE A 104 10.12 0.31 -20.29
N THR A 105 8.86 0.05 -20.64
CA THR A 105 7.86 1.11 -20.81
C THR A 105 7.26 1.43 -19.45
N VAL A 106 7.45 2.67 -18.97
CA VAL A 106 6.97 3.13 -17.66
C VAL A 106 5.74 4.03 -17.85
N ASN A 107 4.68 3.78 -17.08
CA ASN A 107 3.45 4.57 -17.10
C ASN A 107 3.03 4.89 -15.67
N GLN A 108 2.44 6.08 -15.45
CA GLN A 108 1.75 6.32 -14.19
C GLN A 108 0.53 5.39 -14.10
N ILE A 109 0.37 4.73 -12.96
CA ILE A 109 -0.74 3.81 -12.69
C ILE A 109 -1.70 4.33 -11.62
N GLY A 110 -1.25 5.27 -10.77
CA GLY A 110 -2.10 5.86 -9.74
C GLY A 110 -1.33 6.84 -8.87
N ALA A 111 -1.79 7.00 -7.63
CA ALA A 111 -1.14 7.85 -6.65
C ALA A 111 -1.37 7.37 -5.22
N SER A 112 -0.50 7.82 -4.32
CA SER A 112 -0.64 7.80 -2.88
C SER A 112 -0.88 9.21 -2.32
N TRP A 113 -1.42 9.30 -1.11
CA TRP A 113 -1.68 10.58 -0.45
C TRP A 113 -1.18 10.59 0.98
N ALA A 114 -0.66 11.73 1.41
CA ALA A 114 -0.16 11.90 2.76
C ALA A 114 -0.61 13.22 3.37
N VAL A 115 -0.80 13.21 4.68
CA VAL A 115 -0.99 14.41 5.50
C VAL A 115 0.23 14.63 6.37
N ASP A 116 0.81 15.83 6.26
CA ASP A 116 1.70 16.41 7.26
C ASP A 116 0.92 16.62 8.57
N LEU A 117 1.26 15.83 9.58
CA LEU A 117 0.60 15.80 10.89
C LEU A 117 0.96 17.01 11.76
N ALA A 118 2.11 17.66 11.53
CA ALA A 118 2.52 18.83 12.32
C ALA A 118 1.60 20.03 12.07
N ARG A 119 1.03 20.13 10.86
CA ARG A 119 0.08 21.19 10.46
C ARG A 119 -1.37 20.70 10.28
N PHE A 120 -1.61 19.39 10.38
CA PHE A 120 -2.96 18.85 10.20
C PHE A 120 -3.89 19.28 11.34
N THR A 121 -5.07 19.79 10.99
CA THR A 121 -6.12 20.09 11.95
C THR A 121 -7.48 19.77 11.35
N LEU A 122 -8.37 19.23 12.18
CA LEU A 122 -9.77 19.08 11.85
C LEU A 122 -10.57 20.36 12.10
N ALA A 123 -9.97 21.51 12.43
CA ALA A 123 -10.69 22.76 12.70
C ALA A 123 -11.26 23.42 11.42
N GLY A 124 -12.23 24.33 11.57
CA GLY A 124 -12.79 25.11 10.45
C GLY A 124 -14.01 24.47 9.77
N THR A 125 -14.63 25.19 8.83
CA THR A 125 -15.90 24.79 8.19
C THR A 125 -15.73 23.60 7.24
N LYS A 126 -14.58 23.50 6.56
CA LYS A 126 -14.24 22.41 5.63
C LYS A 126 -14.44 21.01 6.24
N PHE A 127 -14.02 20.82 7.50
CA PHE A 127 -14.11 19.52 8.18
C PHE A 127 -15.37 19.36 9.03
N MET A 128 -16.33 20.29 8.98
CA MET A 128 -17.54 20.22 9.81
C MET A 128 -18.30 18.91 9.63
N GLN A 129 -18.48 18.44 8.39
CA GLN A 129 -19.16 17.18 8.12
C GLN A 129 -18.40 15.97 8.68
N LEU A 130 -17.07 15.95 8.53
CA LEU A 130 -16.21 14.91 9.07
C LEU A 130 -16.27 14.89 10.60
N ARG A 131 -16.11 16.05 11.26
CA ARG A 131 -16.26 16.18 12.72
C ARG A 131 -17.63 15.70 13.19
N ASN A 132 -18.71 16.09 12.52
CA ASN A 132 -20.07 15.67 12.87
C ASN A 132 -20.25 14.15 12.71
N LYS A 133 -19.64 13.54 11.68
CA LYS A 133 -19.65 12.09 11.49
C LYS A 133 -18.93 11.37 12.63
N ILE A 134 -17.75 11.86 13.02
CA ILE A 134 -16.97 11.33 14.13
C ILE A 134 -17.70 11.50 15.47
N SER A 135 -18.25 12.67 15.75
CA SER A 135 -19.01 12.91 16.99
C SER A 135 -20.30 12.08 17.07
N ARG A 136 -20.84 11.62 15.94
CA ARG A 136 -21.99 10.68 15.94
C ARG A 136 -21.56 9.27 16.33
N SER A 137 -20.41 8.78 15.87
CA SER A 137 -19.95 7.44 16.24
C SER A 137 -19.61 7.36 17.73
N PHE A 138 -18.93 8.36 18.29
CA PHE A 138 -18.69 8.41 19.74
C PHE A 138 -19.97 8.48 20.58
N ARG A 139 -20.97 9.27 20.15
CA ARG A 139 -22.29 9.31 20.81
C ARG A 139 -23.06 8.00 20.71
N ALA A 140 -22.76 7.17 19.70
CA ALA A 140 -23.32 5.83 19.57
C ALA A 140 -22.59 4.78 20.43
N GLY A 141 -21.73 5.21 21.35
CA GLY A 141 -21.01 4.32 22.27
C GLY A 141 -19.70 3.76 21.73
N LEU A 142 -19.20 4.25 20.58
CA LEU A 142 -17.90 3.84 20.06
C LEU A 142 -16.80 4.23 21.04
N GLN A 143 -15.98 3.26 21.43
CA GLN A 143 -14.70 3.47 22.09
C GLN A 143 -13.58 3.09 21.12
N VAL A 144 -12.46 3.81 21.17
CA VAL A 144 -11.30 3.50 20.34
C VAL A 144 -10.07 3.40 21.22
N ILE A 145 -9.31 2.32 21.07
CA ILE A 145 -8.04 2.12 21.76
C ILE A 145 -6.96 1.70 20.77
N GLU A 146 -5.71 2.02 21.11
CA GLU A 146 -4.55 1.33 20.55
C GLU A 146 -4.41 -0.02 21.26
N ALA A 147 -4.19 -1.08 20.48
CA ALA A 147 -4.27 -2.45 20.96
C ALA A 147 -3.09 -3.30 20.49
N LYS A 148 -2.83 -4.40 21.21
CA LYS A 148 -1.98 -5.48 20.73
C LYS A 148 -2.82 -6.46 19.93
N LEU A 149 -2.26 -7.03 18.87
CA LEU A 149 -2.98 -7.98 18.02
C LEU A 149 -3.46 -9.20 18.81
N ASP A 150 -2.62 -9.75 19.68
CA ASP A 150 -2.91 -10.98 20.45
C ASP A 150 -4.20 -10.87 21.26
N ASP A 151 -4.51 -9.69 21.80
CA ASP A 151 -5.71 -9.45 22.60
C ASP A 151 -7.00 -9.41 21.75
N TRP A 152 -6.88 -9.23 20.43
CA TRP A 152 -8.01 -8.98 19.51
C TRP A 152 -8.07 -9.93 18.31
N TYR A 153 -7.11 -10.83 18.17
CA TYR A 153 -6.91 -11.65 16.97
C TYR A 153 -8.19 -12.41 16.55
N ASP A 154 -8.83 -13.12 17.47
CA ASP A 154 -10.04 -13.89 17.16
C ASP A 154 -11.21 -13.01 16.74
N GLN A 155 -11.42 -11.87 17.40
CA GLN A 155 -12.49 -10.93 17.03
C GLN A 155 -12.22 -10.27 15.67
N MET A 156 -10.96 -9.95 15.37
CA MET A 156 -10.56 -9.41 14.07
C MET A 156 -10.79 -10.43 12.96
N ARG A 157 -10.41 -11.69 13.17
CA ARG A 157 -10.65 -12.78 12.22
C ARG A 157 -12.14 -13.00 11.96
N GLU A 158 -12.98 -12.94 12.99
CA GLU A 158 -14.45 -13.01 12.83
C GLU A 158 -14.97 -11.81 12.02
N LEU A 159 -14.50 -10.60 12.34
CA LEU A 159 -14.86 -9.39 11.62
C LEU A 159 -14.46 -9.46 10.14
N ASP A 160 -13.29 -10.01 9.83
CA ASP A 160 -12.80 -10.16 8.47
C ASP A 160 -13.67 -11.13 7.68
N ALA A 161 -14.06 -12.25 8.28
CA ALA A 161 -14.98 -13.21 7.66
C ALA A 161 -16.34 -12.57 7.35
N VAL A 162 -16.90 -11.79 8.28
CA VAL A 162 -18.16 -11.04 8.09
C VAL A 162 -17.99 -9.97 7.00
N TRP A 163 -16.89 -9.23 7.04
CA TRP A 163 -16.61 -8.20 6.05
C TRP A 163 -16.44 -8.79 4.65
N LEU A 164 -15.70 -9.88 4.51
CA LEU A 164 -15.48 -10.55 3.23
C LEU A 164 -16.80 -11.07 2.68
N THR A 165 -17.60 -11.77 3.48
CA THR A 165 -18.94 -12.23 3.08
C THR A 165 -19.82 -11.07 2.58
N SER A 166 -19.72 -9.88 3.19
CA SER A 166 -20.47 -8.70 2.74
C SER A 166 -20.04 -8.12 1.39
N LYS A 167 -18.87 -8.51 0.87
CA LYS A 167 -18.35 -8.09 -0.44
C LYS A 167 -18.84 -8.97 -1.60
N GLY A 168 -19.59 -10.03 -1.30
CA GLY A 168 -20.17 -10.94 -2.28
C GLY A 168 -19.48 -12.30 -2.32
N GLU A 169 -20.17 -13.28 -2.92
CA GLU A 169 -19.83 -14.72 -2.91
C GLU A 169 -18.48 -15.06 -3.57
N HIS A 170 -17.96 -14.17 -4.43
CA HIS A 170 -16.66 -14.34 -5.10
C HIS A 170 -15.57 -13.41 -4.56
N SER A 171 -15.82 -12.71 -3.46
CA SER A 171 -14.82 -11.84 -2.86
C SER A 171 -13.70 -12.66 -2.23
N ARG A 172 -12.46 -12.23 -2.46
CA ARG A 172 -11.25 -12.86 -1.92
C ARG A 172 -10.50 -11.86 -1.09
N GLU A 173 -9.77 -12.38 -0.11
CA GLU A 173 -8.78 -11.59 0.57
C GLU A 173 -7.66 -11.24 -0.41
N LEU A 174 -7.49 -9.93 -0.63
CA LEU A 174 -6.42 -9.40 -1.44
C LEU A 174 -5.13 -9.43 -0.65
N GLU A 175 -4.06 -9.79 -1.33
CA GLU A 175 -2.72 -9.89 -0.76
C GLU A 175 -1.72 -9.08 -1.59
N PHE A 176 -0.44 -9.17 -1.23
CA PHE A 176 0.70 -8.56 -1.92
C PHE A 176 0.72 -7.03 -1.87
N LEU A 177 -0.20 -6.37 -2.55
CA LEU A 177 -0.33 -4.91 -2.65
C LEU A 177 -1.34 -4.35 -1.62
N VAL A 178 -1.72 -5.17 -0.65
CA VAL A 178 -2.66 -4.84 0.42
C VAL A 178 -2.03 -5.29 1.73
N GLY A 179 -2.16 -4.47 2.78
CA GLY A 179 -1.66 -4.79 4.11
C GLY A 179 -2.26 -6.03 4.71
N GLN A 180 -1.52 -6.58 5.66
CA GLN A 180 -1.96 -7.66 6.54
C GLN A 180 -1.80 -7.25 8.02
N TYR A 181 -2.36 -8.05 8.90
CA TYR A 181 -1.91 -8.15 10.29
C TYR A 181 -1.39 -9.57 10.53
N GLY A 182 -0.57 -9.74 11.58
CA GLY A 182 0.14 -10.98 11.84
C GLY A 182 1.44 -11.10 11.04
N GLY A 183 2.01 -12.30 11.05
CA GLY A 183 3.32 -12.60 10.48
C GLY A 183 4.49 -12.03 11.30
N GLU A 184 5.70 -12.34 10.84
CA GLU A 184 6.97 -11.99 11.51
C GLU A 184 7.13 -10.47 11.75
N ALA A 185 6.54 -9.66 10.87
CA ALA A 185 6.65 -8.21 10.90
C ALA A 185 5.57 -7.51 11.78
N GLN A 186 4.65 -8.24 12.41
CA GLN A 186 3.52 -7.66 13.15
C GLN A 186 3.96 -6.71 14.27
N GLN A 187 5.07 -7.01 14.95
CA GLN A 187 5.58 -6.19 16.05
C GLN A 187 5.94 -4.75 15.65
N HIS A 188 6.12 -4.49 14.36
CA HIS A 188 6.40 -3.15 13.83
C HIS A 188 5.14 -2.38 13.43
N ARG A 189 3.97 -3.03 13.42
CA ARG A 189 2.69 -2.42 13.07
C ARG A 189 1.99 -1.91 14.32
N ARG A 190 1.16 -0.88 14.16
CA ARG A 190 0.26 -0.40 15.20
C ARG A 190 -1.16 -0.76 14.87
N LEU A 191 -1.95 -1.11 15.87
CA LEU A 191 -3.34 -1.50 15.68
C LEU A 191 -4.22 -0.59 16.52
N PHE A 192 -5.25 -0.02 15.89
CA PHE A 192 -6.32 0.68 16.58
C PHE A 192 -7.62 -0.05 16.34
N VAL A 193 -8.33 -0.36 17.42
CA VAL A 193 -9.60 -1.06 17.41
C VAL A 193 -10.71 -0.15 17.90
N GLY A 194 -11.88 -0.26 17.28
CA GLY A 194 -13.11 0.40 17.69
C GLY A 194 -14.11 -0.61 18.23
N THR A 195 -14.66 -0.37 19.41
CA THR A 195 -15.64 -1.24 20.06
C THR A 195 -16.93 -0.51 20.41
N ILE A 196 -18.05 -1.24 20.41
CA ILE A 196 -19.34 -0.79 20.96
C ILE A 196 -19.85 -1.91 21.85
N GLU A 197 -20.17 -1.61 23.11
CA GLU A 197 -20.59 -2.63 24.09
C GLU A 197 -19.58 -3.80 24.16
N ASP A 198 -18.28 -3.46 24.22
CA ASP A 198 -17.14 -4.38 24.26
C ASP A 198 -16.99 -5.33 23.06
N ARG A 199 -17.77 -5.12 21.98
CA ARG A 199 -17.66 -5.88 20.73
C ARG A 199 -16.87 -5.10 19.70
N LEU A 200 -15.91 -5.75 19.04
CA LEU A 200 -15.18 -5.16 17.93
C LEU A 200 -16.13 -4.79 16.77
N VAL A 201 -16.09 -3.52 16.35
CA VAL A 201 -16.89 -3.00 15.23
C VAL A 201 -16.03 -2.48 14.07
N GLY A 202 -14.73 -2.32 14.27
CA GLY A 202 -13.78 -1.98 13.22
C GLY A 202 -12.36 -1.86 13.74
N TYR A 203 -11.40 -1.89 12.82
CA TYR A 203 -9.99 -1.68 13.15
C TYR A 203 -9.24 -1.01 12.00
N ILE A 204 -8.11 -0.38 12.33
CA ILE A 204 -7.10 0.05 11.36
C ILE A 204 -5.73 -0.42 11.85
N SER A 205 -5.02 -1.14 10.99
CA SER A 205 -3.59 -1.45 11.12
C SER A 205 -2.78 -0.37 10.41
N TYR A 206 -1.71 0.07 11.06
CA TYR A 206 -0.79 1.07 10.57
C TYR A 206 0.61 0.49 10.43
N SER A 207 1.21 0.73 9.27
CA SER A 207 2.52 0.18 8.92
C SER A 207 3.54 1.31 8.86
N PRO A 208 4.78 1.10 9.30
CA PRO A 208 5.75 2.17 9.33
C PRO A 208 6.13 2.57 7.90
N VAL A 209 6.35 3.87 7.72
CA VAL A 209 6.84 4.47 6.48
C VAL A 209 8.20 5.08 6.76
N TYR A 210 9.15 4.81 5.87
CA TYR A 210 10.51 5.33 5.91
C TYR A 210 10.72 6.31 4.74
N GLY A 211 11.93 6.87 4.62
CA GLY A 211 12.28 7.82 3.56
C GLY A 211 12.09 9.26 3.98
N ASP A 212 11.89 10.12 2.99
CA ASP A 212 11.78 11.57 3.17
C ASP A 212 10.49 12.00 3.90
N ARG A 213 9.50 11.10 3.98
CA ARG A 213 8.22 11.33 4.64
C ARG A 213 7.95 10.24 5.67
N PRO A 214 8.80 10.11 6.72
CA PRO A 214 8.68 9.03 7.67
C PRO A 214 7.38 9.16 8.46
N GLY A 215 6.79 8.04 8.87
CA GLY A 215 5.55 8.06 9.63
C GLY A 215 4.80 6.74 9.59
N TRP A 216 3.49 6.81 9.46
CA TRP A 216 2.62 5.63 9.44
C TRP A 216 1.75 5.62 8.18
N MET A 217 1.48 4.44 7.62
CA MET A 217 0.54 4.22 6.55
C MET A 217 -0.73 3.58 7.12
N HIS A 218 -1.90 4.17 6.85
CA HIS A 218 -3.19 3.51 7.00
C HIS A 218 -3.22 2.32 6.03
N ASP A 219 -2.89 1.14 6.53
CA ASP A 219 -2.54 -0.02 5.70
C ASP A 219 -3.76 -0.93 5.48
N LEU A 220 -4.17 -1.62 6.53
CA LEU A 220 -5.30 -2.54 6.50
C LEU A 220 -6.43 -2.00 7.37
N SER A 221 -7.65 -2.00 6.84
CA SER A 221 -8.79 -1.55 7.63
C SER A 221 -10.08 -2.27 7.27
N ARG A 222 -10.87 -2.57 8.30
CA ARG A 222 -12.14 -3.30 8.21
C ARG A 222 -13.12 -2.75 9.23
N ARG A 223 -14.40 -2.94 8.94
CA ARG A 223 -15.51 -2.58 9.82
C ARG A 223 -16.70 -3.48 9.56
N ILE A 224 -17.55 -3.57 10.57
CA ILE A 224 -18.84 -4.22 10.40
C ILE A 224 -19.68 -3.46 9.36
N PRO A 225 -20.43 -4.16 8.50
CA PRO A 225 -21.44 -3.55 7.66
C PRO A 225 -22.53 -2.83 8.49
N ASP A 226 -23.02 -1.70 7.98
CA ASP A 226 -24.34 -1.13 8.24
C ASP A 226 -24.80 -0.80 9.68
N ARG A 227 -23.92 -0.72 10.70
CA ARG A 227 -24.34 -0.26 12.04
C ARG A 227 -24.17 1.23 12.33
N VAL A 228 -22.96 1.77 12.22
CA VAL A 228 -22.66 3.14 12.69
C VAL A 228 -21.80 3.90 11.67
N PRO A 229 -22.30 5.01 11.09
CA PRO A 229 -21.48 5.88 10.26
C PRO A 229 -20.35 6.49 11.10
N GLY A 230 -19.13 6.47 10.58
CA GLY A 230 -18.01 7.18 11.19
C GLY A 230 -17.05 6.33 12.01
N ILE A 231 -17.22 4.99 12.05
CA ILE A 231 -16.29 4.09 12.75
C ILE A 231 -14.86 4.32 12.25
N MET A 232 -14.60 4.18 10.95
CA MET A 232 -13.24 4.34 10.40
C MET A 232 -12.70 5.74 10.60
N GLU A 233 -13.56 6.76 10.44
CA GLU A 233 -13.13 8.14 10.62
C GLU A 233 -12.81 8.46 12.09
N ALA A 234 -13.51 7.85 13.05
CA ALA A 234 -13.20 7.98 14.47
C ALA A 234 -11.92 7.23 14.85
N ILE A 235 -11.74 5.99 14.37
CA ILE A 235 -10.51 5.23 14.61
C ILE A 235 -9.29 6.00 14.07
N ASN A 236 -9.38 6.48 12.82
CA ASN A 236 -8.29 7.23 12.22
C ASN A 236 -8.04 8.58 12.91
N ARG A 237 -9.07 9.25 13.41
CA ARG A 237 -8.90 10.46 14.23
C ARG A 237 -8.12 10.15 15.50
N THR A 238 -8.47 9.09 16.24
CA THR A 238 -7.77 8.72 17.47
C THR A 238 -6.31 8.36 17.18
N ALA A 239 -6.04 7.66 16.08
CA ALA A 239 -4.68 7.39 15.63
C ALA A 239 -3.91 8.69 15.30
N ILE A 240 -4.52 9.63 14.57
CA ILE A 240 -3.93 10.95 14.28
C ILE A 240 -3.58 11.70 15.56
N GLU A 241 -4.50 11.78 16.53
CA GLU A 241 -4.27 12.45 17.82
C GLU A 241 -3.08 11.80 18.57
N ARG A 242 -2.99 10.47 18.56
CA ARG A 242 -1.85 9.72 19.12
C ARG A 242 -0.55 10.04 18.39
N PHE A 243 -0.53 9.96 17.07
CA PHE A 243 0.65 10.21 16.25
C PHE A 243 1.14 11.66 16.39
N GLN A 244 0.24 12.63 16.48
CA GLN A 244 0.57 14.03 16.77
C GLN A 244 1.20 14.19 18.16
N SER A 245 0.69 13.49 19.19
CA SER A 245 1.27 13.53 20.55
C SER A 245 2.70 12.96 20.61
N GLU A 246 3.06 12.12 19.66
CA GLU A 246 4.38 11.50 19.51
C GLU A 246 5.29 12.26 18.52
N ASN A 247 4.81 13.39 17.96
CA ASN A 247 5.49 14.16 16.91
C ASN A 247 5.81 13.34 15.65
N VAL A 248 4.98 12.35 15.30
CA VAL A 248 5.05 11.68 14.00
C VAL A 248 4.79 12.72 12.91
N PRO A 249 5.63 12.82 11.86
CA PRO A 249 5.48 13.90 10.89
C PRO A 249 4.45 13.59 9.80
N TRP A 250 4.27 12.34 9.40
CA TRP A 250 3.38 11.98 8.28
C TRP A 250 2.40 10.84 8.61
N LEU A 251 1.18 10.98 8.11
CA LEU A 251 0.24 9.86 7.94
C LEU A 251 -0.04 9.69 6.44
N HIS A 252 0.20 8.49 5.93
CA HIS A 252 -0.04 8.08 4.55
C HIS A 252 -1.36 7.30 4.46
N PHE A 253 -2.15 7.56 3.43
CA PHE A 253 -3.41 6.87 3.17
C PHE A 253 -3.28 5.77 2.10
N GLY A 254 -2.04 5.40 1.76
CA GLY A 254 -1.71 4.36 0.79
C GLY A 254 -2.10 4.68 -0.65
N PHE A 255 -1.90 3.70 -1.52
CA PHE A 255 -2.09 3.79 -2.96
C PHE A 255 -3.56 3.66 -3.38
N THR A 256 -3.94 4.35 -4.45
CA THR A 256 -5.15 4.06 -5.24
C THR A 256 -4.75 4.04 -6.72
N PRO A 257 -5.16 3.01 -7.48
CA PRO A 257 -4.95 2.99 -8.92
C PRO A 257 -5.86 4.02 -9.64
N PHE A 258 -5.45 4.39 -10.85
CA PHE A 258 -6.16 5.24 -11.82
C PHE A 258 -6.33 6.72 -11.43
N THR A 259 -5.81 7.12 -10.28
CA THR A 259 -5.94 8.47 -9.73
C THR A 259 -4.69 9.31 -9.92
N GLY A 260 -4.82 10.64 -9.85
CA GLY A 260 -3.68 11.55 -9.85
C GLY A 260 -2.89 11.56 -11.17
N LEU A 261 -3.53 11.11 -12.26
CA LEU A 261 -2.99 10.98 -13.62
C LEU A 261 -2.75 12.35 -14.26
N ALA A 262 -1.77 13.09 -13.75
CA ALA A 262 -1.45 14.44 -14.19
C ALA A 262 -0.40 14.42 -15.32
N GLU A 263 -0.50 15.33 -16.29
CA GLU A 263 0.38 15.36 -17.46
C GLU A 263 1.85 15.55 -17.07
N GLU A 264 2.13 16.35 -16.03
CA GLU A 264 3.47 16.57 -15.49
C GLU A 264 4.14 15.31 -14.92
N ASN A 265 3.33 14.30 -14.57
CA ASN A 265 3.82 13.05 -14.01
C ASN A 265 4.12 12.00 -15.08
N LEU A 266 3.81 12.26 -16.36
CA LEU A 266 4.04 11.31 -17.44
C LEU A 266 5.54 11.08 -17.69
N PRO A 267 6.01 9.81 -17.63
CA PRO A 267 7.38 9.47 -18.00
C PRO A 267 7.66 9.76 -19.47
N ALA A 268 8.92 10.08 -19.77
CA ALA A 268 9.40 10.08 -21.15
C ALA A 268 9.29 8.66 -21.73
N GLY A 269 8.70 8.53 -22.93
CA GLY A 269 8.50 7.22 -23.57
C GLY A 269 7.37 6.37 -22.97
N HIS A 270 6.49 6.93 -22.14
CA HIS A 270 5.28 6.24 -21.67
C HIS A 270 4.41 5.77 -22.85
N SER A 271 3.58 4.75 -22.62
CA SER A 271 2.60 4.32 -23.62
C SER A 271 1.35 5.21 -23.57
N PRO A 272 0.99 5.95 -24.65
CA PRO A 272 -0.22 6.77 -24.68
C PRO A 272 -1.50 5.92 -24.57
N GLY A 273 -1.51 4.74 -25.20
CA GLY A 273 -2.64 3.81 -25.13
C GLY A 273 -2.88 3.26 -23.72
N PHE A 274 -1.80 2.96 -22.97
CA PHE A 274 -1.94 2.55 -21.58
C PHE A 274 -2.39 3.72 -20.69
N HIS A 275 -1.90 4.94 -20.93
CA HIS A 275 -2.36 6.12 -20.21
C HIS A 275 -3.87 6.36 -20.42
N LEU A 276 -4.34 6.27 -21.67
CA LEU A 276 -5.77 6.33 -22.00
C LEU A 276 -6.57 5.23 -21.28
N LEU A 277 -6.05 4.00 -21.22
CA LEU A 277 -6.68 2.91 -20.46
C LEU A 277 -6.84 3.29 -18.97
N MET A 278 -5.83 3.88 -18.33
CA MET A 278 -5.93 4.31 -16.94
C MET A 278 -7.00 5.41 -16.76
N GLN A 279 -7.10 6.35 -17.70
CA GLN A 279 -8.16 7.37 -17.69
C GLN A 279 -9.55 6.75 -17.86
N LEU A 280 -9.70 5.75 -18.73
CA LEU A 280 -10.97 5.03 -18.90
C LEU A 280 -11.33 4.22 -17.64
N LEU A 281 -10.38 3.58 -16.99
CA LEU A 281 -10.60 2.86 -15.73
C LEU A 281 -10.94 3.82 -14.57
N TRP A 282 -10.41 5.04 -14.58
CA TRP A 282 -10.85 6.08 -13.64
C TRP A 282 -12.33 6.45 -13.83
N LEU A 283 -12.78 6.59 -15.08
CA LEU A 283 -14.15 7.02 -15.42
C LEU A 283 -15.18 5.89 -15.30
N HIS A 284 -14.80 4.66 -15.65
CA HIS A 284 -15.74 3.54 -15.87
C HIS A 284 -15.32 2.23 -15.18
N GLY A 285 -14.19 2.20 -14.47
CA GLY A 285 -13.61 0.99 -13.88
C GLY A 285 -14.13 0.62 -12.49
N GLU A 286 -15.26 1.17 -12.03
CA GLU A 286 -15.79 0.92 -10.68
C GLU A 286 -15.99 -0.58 -10.40
N ALA A 287 -16.44 -1.35 -11.39
CA ALA A 287 -16.60 -2.80 -11.30
C ALA A 287 -15.28 -3.57 -11.19
N VAL A 288 -14.16 -2.99 -11.66
CA VAL A 288 -12.82 -3.58 -11.56
C VAL A 288 -12.18 -3.22 -10.22
N TYR A 289 -12.22 -1.93 -9.86
CA TYR A 289 -11.73 -1.44 -8.58
C TYR A 289 -12.43 -0.11 -8.24
N PRO A 290 -12.99 0.05 -7.02
CA PRO A 290 -13.74 1.25 -6.63
C PRO A 290 -12.81 2.44 -6.29
N ALA A 291 -11.99 2.87 -7.25
CA ALA A 291 -10.95 3.90 -7.09
C ALA A 291 -11.53 5.24 -6.60
N GLN A 292 -12.67 5.66 -7.13
CA GLN A 292 -13.31 6.94 -6.77
C GLN A 292 -13.74 6.96 -5.30
N THR A 293 -14.35 5.88 -4.81
CA THR A 293 -14.76 5.75 -3.40
C THR A 293 -13.54 5.72 -2.46
N GLN A 294 -12.49 5.00 -2.85
CA GLN A 294 -11.23 4.97 -2.12
C GLN A 294 -10.59 6.36 -2.07
N LEU A 295 -10.52 7.08 -3.20
CA LEU A 295 -10.00 8.45 -3.24
C LEU A 295 -10.84 9.40 -2.39
N ALA A 296 -12.16 9.33 -2.49
CA ALA A 296 -13.07 10.17 -1.71
C ALA A 296 -12.88 9.98 -0.20
N TYR A 297 -12.54 8.77 0.27
CA TYR A 297 -12.17 8.56 1.67
C TYR A 297 -10.91 9.36 2.05
N LYS A 298 -9.86 9.30 1.22
CA LYS A 298 -8.58 9.98 1.46
C LYS A 298 -8.72 11.50 1.43
N GLN A 299 -9.48 12.02 0.46
CA GLN A 299 -9.70 13.46 0.30
C GLN A 299 -10.45 14.12 1.47
N LYS A 300 -11.24 13.36 2.27
CA LYS A 300 -11.86 13.89 3.50
C LYS A 300 -10.84 14.42 4.50
N TRP A 301 -9.61 13.89 4.45
CA TRP A 301 -8.51 14.27 5.33
C TRP A 301 -7.65 15.39 4.76
N ASP A 302 -8.04 15.98 3.62
CA ASP A 302 -7.34 17.09 2.98
C ASP A 302 -5.83 16.86 2.82
N PRO A 303 -5.44 15.84 2.02
CA PRO A 303 -4.04 15.45 1.91
C PRO A 303 -3.17 16.60 1.40
N HIS A 304 -1.99 16.69 2.02
CA HIS A 304 -0.98 17.72 1.76
C HIS A 304 -0.08 17.36 0.58
N VAL A 305 0.06 16.07 0.30
CA VAL A 305 0.94 15.54 -0.75
C VAL A 305 0.16 14.50 -1.56
N CYS A 306 0.32 14.58 -2.89
CA CYS A 306 -0.03 13.54 -3.84
C CYS A 306 1.28 12.96 -4.39
N ILE A 307 1.48 11.65 -4.25
CA ILE A 307 2.70 10.95 -4.66
C ILE A 307 2.34 10.10 -5.88
N PRO A 308 2.82 10.42 -7.09
CA PRO A 308 2.53 9.62 -8.27
C PRO A 308 3.23 8.27 -8.17
N GLU A 309 2.51 7.21 -8.53
CA GLU A 309 3.05 5.84 -8.55
C GLU A 309 2.97 5.25 -9.94
N TYR A 310 3.96 4.43 -10.27
CA TYR A 310 4.24 3.98 -11.62
C TYR A 310 4.20 2.45 -11.74
N VAL A 311 3.87 2.01 -12.95
CA VAL A 311 4.01 0.63 -13.41
C VAL A 311 5.05 0.60 -14.53
N ALA A 312 5.91 -0.41 -14.54
CA ALA A 312 6.89 -0.62 -15.59
C ALA A 312 6.71 -2.01 -16.20
N PHE A 313 6.58 -2.05 -17.52
CA PHE A 313 6.51 -3.29 -18.30
C PHE A 313 7.82 -3.53 -19.02
N GLN A 314 8.43 -4.71 -18.85
CA GLN A 314 9.61 -5.07 -19.63
C GLN A 314 9.22 -5.15 -21.12
N GLY A 315 9.80 -4.28 -21.96
CA GLY A 315 9.35 -4.07 -23.33
C GLY A 315 8.16 -3.12 -23.42
N ARG A 316 7.14 -3.46 -24.22
CA ARG A 316 5.94 -2.63 -24.44
C ARG A 316 4.95 -2.75 -23.28
N ALA A 317 4.18 -1.68 -23.03
CA ALA A 317 3.05 -1.74 -22.10
C ALA A 317 2.09 -2.89 -22.43
N SER A 318 1.65 -3.63 -21.41
CA SER A 318 0.98 -4.91 -21.59
C SER A 318 -0.22 -5.07 -20.66
N ILE A 319 -1.42 -5.24 -21.23
CA ILE A 319 -2.63 -5.62 -20.48
C ILE A 319 -2.41 -6.97 -19.79
N ALA A 320 -1.68 -7.90 -20.41
CA ALA A 320 -1.37 -9.17 -19.79
C ALA A 320 -0.45 -8.99 -18.58
N GLY A 321 0.55 -8.10 -18.65
CA GLY A 321 1.37 -7.75 -17.48
C GLY A 321 0.51 -7.15 -16.36
N LEU A 322 -0.42 -6.24 -16.71
CA LEU A 322 -1.35 -5.66 -15.74
C LEU A 322 -2.24 -6.73 -15.09
N ALA A 323 -2.78 -7.67 -15.86
CA ALA A 323 -3.59 -8.78 -15.33
C ALA A 323 -2.80 -9.68 -14.37
N HIS A 324 -1.48 -9.87 -14.59
CA HIS A 324 -0.66 -10.64 -13.66
C HIS A 324 -0.37 -9.92 -12.35
N ILE A 325 -0.39 -8.58 -12.32
CA ILE A 325 -0.39 -7.84 -11.06
C ILE A 325 -1.63 -8.23 -10.24
N PHE A 326 -2.82 -8.21 -10.83
CA PHE A 326 -4.05 -8.64 -10.16
C PHE A 326 -4.00 -10.11 -9.71
N ARG A 327 -3.41 -11.00 -10.51
CA ARG A 327 -3.18 -12.40 -10.11
C ARG A 327 -2.26 -12.54 -8.90
N ALA A 328 -1.14 -11.80 -8.86
CA ALA A 328 -0.21 -11.81 -7.74
C ALA A 328 -0.85 -11.30 -6.43
N SER A 329 -1.84 -10.42 -6.53
CA SER A 329 -2.64 -9.90 -5.40
C SER A 329 -3.84 -10.78 -5.01
N ASN A 330 -3.96 -11.99 -5.53
CA ASN A 330 -5.12 -12.89 -5.31
C ASN A 330 -6.47 -12.30 -5.77
N ALA A 331 -6.46 -11.33 -6.70
CA ALA A 331 -7.66 -10.69 -7.21
C ALA A 331 -8.31 -11.43 -8.40
N LEU A 332 -7.61 -12.39 -9.02
CA LEU A 332 -8.06 -13.18 -10.17
C LEU A 332 -7.72 -14.66 -9.97
N GLU A 333 -8.50 -15.56 -10.57
CA GLU A 333 -8.20 -17.00 -10.61
C GLU A 333 -6.94 -17.34 -11.41
N VAL A 334 -6.30 -18.44 -10.99
CA VAL A 334 -5.09 -19.05 -11.57
C VAL A 334 -5.41 -19.69 -12.91
#